data_AF-A0A8T5M078-F1
#
_entry.id   AF-A0A8T5M078-F1
#
_cell.length_a   1.000
_cell.length_b   1.000
_cell.length_c   1.000
_cell.angle_alpha   90.00
_cell.angle_beta   90.00
_cell.angle_gamma   90.00
#
_symmetry.space_group_name_H-M   'P 1'
#
loop_
_entity.id
_entity.type
_entity.pdbx_description
1 polymer ?
#
loop_
_entity_poly.entity_id
_entity_poly.type
_entity_poly.pdbx_seq_one_letter_code
_entity_poly.pdbx_strand_id
1 'polypeptide(L)' 'MATKTITIMEDAYKILASNKLPEESFSDVIRRITPKKDISRFFGAWDISDEEAEKIKKTIYDNRKQSHKAFLKKVKNL' A
#
# COMPACT_ATOMS: atom_id res chain seq x y z
N MET A 1 11.34 -13.27 -26.60
CA MET A 1 10.43 -13.29 -25.42
C MET A 1 9.32 -14.27 -25.70
N ALA A 2 9.04 -15.20 -24.79
CA ALA A 2 7.85 -16.03 -24.90
C ALA A 2 6.64 -15.19 -24.48
N THR A 3 5.61 -15.13 -25.32
CA THR A 3 4.34 -14.52 -24.97
C THR A 3 3.36 -15.62 -24.58
N LYS A 4 2.45 -15.31 -23.65
CA LYS A 4 1.30 -16.15 -23.32
C LYS A 4 0.06 -15.28 -23.36
N THR A 5 -0.99 -15.80 -23.99
CA THR A 5 -2.30 -15.16 -23.96
C THR A 5 -3.03 -15.62 -22.71
N ILE A 6 -3.58 -14.66 -21.96
CA ILE A 6 -4.42 -14.93 -20.79
C ILE A 6 -5.78 -14.28 -21.01
N THR A 7 -6.84 -14.97 -20.60
CA THR A 7 -8.19 -14.40 -20.54
C THR A 7 -8.40 -13.87 -19.13
N ILE A 8 -8.88 -12.63 -19.01
CA ILE A 8 -9.22 -12.00 -17.74
C ILE A 8 -10.64 -11.43 -17.82
N MET A 9 -11.26 -11.23 -16.66
CA MET A 9 -12.55 -10.56 -16.60
C MET A 9 -12.42 -9.09 -16.99
N GLU A 10 -13.52 -8.53 -17.50
CA GLU A 10 -13.57 -7.14 -18.01
C GLU A 10 -13.26 -6.10 -16.92
N ASP A 11 -13.70 -6.33 -15.69
CA ASP A 11 -13.39 -5.50 -14.53
C ASP A 11 -11.89 -5.51 -14.20
N ALA A 12 -11.25 -6.67 -14.22
CA ALA A 12 -9.82 -6.81 -14.05
C ALA A 12 -9.03 -6.10 -15.18
N TYR A 13 -9.50 -6.19 -16.42
CA TYR A 13 -8.90 -5.45 -17.54
C TYR A 13 -8.97 -3.93 -17.32
N LYS A 14 -10.13 -3.40 -16.92
CA LYS A 14 -10.31 -1.96 -16.65
C LYS A 14 -9.37 -1.46 -15.55
N ILE A 15 -9.21 -2.24 -14.48
CA ILE A 15 -8.25 -1.93 -13.40
C ILE A 15 -6.82 -1.93 -13.95
N LEU A 16 -6.45 -2.91 -14.77
CA LEU A 16 -5.11 -2.96 -15.35
C LEU A 16 -4.85 -1.78 -16.30
N ALA A 17 -5.83 -1.44 -17.13
CA ALA A 17 -5.76 -0.33 -18.08
C ALA A 17 -5.67 1.03 -17.38
N SER A 18 -6.42 1.25 -16.28
CA SER A 18 -6.36 2.51 -15.52
C SER A 18 -5.02 2.72 -14.82
N ASN A 19 -4.31 1.64 -14.52
CA ASN A 19 -2.98 1.70 -13.90
C ASN A 19 -1.83 1.89 -14.90
N LYS A 20 -2.09 1.83 -16.21
CA LYS A 20 -1.06 1.87 -17.25
C LYS A 20 -0.52 3.30 -17.46
N LEU A 21 0.79 3.45 -17.40
CA LEU A 21 1.46 4.73 -17.68
C LEU A 21 1.67 4.96 -19.20
N PRO A 22 1.93 6.21 -19.63
CA PRO A 22 2.36 6.50 -20.99
C PRO A 22 3.59 5.67 -21.36
N GLU A 23 3.64 5.14 -22.59
CA GLU A 23 4.73 4.28 -23.10
C GLU A 23 4.98 2.95 -22.36
N GLU A 24 4.15 2.58 -21.37
CA GLU A 24 4.29 1.31 -20.63
C GLU A 24 3.57 0.14 -21.34
N SER A 25 4.08 -1.09 -21.31
CA SER A 25 3.30 -2.26 -21.78
C SER A 25 2.44 -2.87 -20.66
N PHE A 26 1.37 -3.61 -21.00
CA PHE A 26 0.61 -4.34 -19.97
C PHE A 26 1.46 -5.33 -19.16
N SER A 27 2.49 -5.91 -19.77
CA SER A 27 3.43 -6.76 -19.06
C SER A 27 4.28 -5.98 -18.05
N ASP A 28 4.61 -4.72 -18.33
CA ASP A 28 5.33 -3.83 -17.40
C ASP A 28 4.42 -3.42 -16.24
N VAL A 29 3.15 -3.10 -16.51
CA VAL A 29 2.16 -2.82 -15.45
C VAL A 29 2.11 -3.97 -14.46
N ILE A 30 1.94 -5.21 -14.95
CA ILE A 30 1.92 -6.42 -14.11
C ILE A 30 3.22 -6.51 -13.30
N ARG A 31 4.39 -6.39 -13.93
CA ARG A 31 5.68 -6.43 -13.23
C ARG A 31 5.87 -5.32 -12.20
N ARG A 32 5.27 -4.15 -12.38
CA ARG A 32 5.37 -3.00 -11.47
C ARG A 32 4.43 -3.12 -10.28
N ILE A 33 3.23 -3.67 -10.46
CA ILE A 33 2.22 -3.78 -9.39
C ILE A 33 2.31 -5.09 -8.60
N THR A 34 2.81 -6.17 -9.22
CA THR A 34 2.93 -7.49 -8.59
C THR A 34 4.17 -7.71 -7.69
N PRO A 35 5.27 -6.94 -7.72
CA PRO A 35 6.44 -7.32 -6.94
C PRO A 35 6.11 -7.21 -5.46
N LYS A 36 6.39 -8.29 -4.71
CA LYS A 36 6.53 -8.21 -3.26
C LYS A 36 7.68 -7.24 -3.01
N LYS A 37 7.37 -6.00 -2.64
CA LYS A 37 8.39 -5.10 -2.10
C LYS A 37 8.97 -5.81 -0.89
N ASP A 38 10.23 -6.21 -0.98
CA ASP A 38 10.92 -6.78 0.15
C ASP A 38 11.10 -5.65 1.18
N ILE A 39 10.19 -5.61 2.16
CA ILE A 39 10.21 -4.60 3.21
C ILE A 39 11.43 -4.77 4.12
N SER A 40 12.09 -5.94 4.10
CA SER A 40 13.28 -6.19 4.91
C SER A 40 14.46 -5.31 4.49
N ARG A 41 14.51 -4.87 3.22
CA ARG A 41 15.53 -3.92 2.73
C ARG A 41 15.50 -2.55 3.42
N PHE A 42 14.43 -2.23 4.13
CA PHE A 42 14.30 -0.99 4.90
C PHE A 42 14.67 -1.16 6.37
N PHE A 43 15.00 -2.39 6.81
CA PHE A 43 15.46 -2.64 8.16
C PHE A 43 16.78 -1.88 8.41
N GLY A 44 16.81 -1.06 9.46
CA GLY A 44 17.96 -0.21 9.77
C GLY A 44 18.14 1.02 8.86
N ALA A 45 17.20 1.30 7.94
CA ALA A 45 17.28 2.50 7.10
C ALA A 45 17.06 3.82 7.89
N TRP A 46 16.61 3.71 9.14
CA TRP A 46 16.34 4.84 9.99
C TRP A 46 17.32 4.87 11.16
N ASP A 47 18.17 5.90 11.17
CA ASP A 47 19.11 6.18 12.25
C ASP A 47 18.50 7.23 13.19
N ILE A 48 17.83 6.77 14.24
CA ILE A 48 17.20 7.63 15.26
C ILE A 48 17.51 7.09 16.65
N SER A 49 17.46 8.00 17.62
CA SER A 49 17.58 7.61 19.03
C SER A 49 16.37 6.80 19.50
N ASP A 50 16.57 5.97 20.52
CA ASP A 50 15.48 5.23 21.17
C ASP A 50 14.38 6.16 21.71
N GLU A 51 14.75 7.34 22.22
CA GLU A 51 13.79 8.33 22.71
C GLU A 51 12.89 8.87 21.58
N GLU A 52 13.46 9.15 20.41
CA GLU A 52 12.69 9.58 19.24
C GLU A 52 11.78 8.47 18.74
N ALA A 53 12.28 7.22 18.71
CA ALA A 53 11.49 6.06 18.34
C ALA A 53 10.27 5.88 19.26
N GLU A 54 10.45 6.04 20.58
CA GLU A 54 9.35 5.97 21.54
C GLU A 54 8.34 7.11 21.39
N LYS A 55 8.79 8.34 21.13
CA LYS A 55 7.90 9.46 20.81
C LYS A 55 7.04 9.16 19.59
N ILE A 56 7.64 8.66 18.51
CA ILE A 56 6.94 8.28 17.28
C ILE A 56 5.91 7.19 17.55
N LYS A 57 6.28 6.13 18.27
CA LYS A 57 5.36 5.04 18.66
C LYS A 57 4.17 5.58 19.44
N LYS A 58 4.41 6.45 20.42
CA LYS A 58 3.35 7.07 21.23
C LYS A 58 2.39 7.89 20.38
N THR A 59 2.91 8.74 19.49
CA THR A 59 2.08 9.53 18.57
C THR A 59 1.22 8.65 17.66
N ILE A 60 1.78 7.57 17.11
CA ILE A 60 1.03 6.61 16.30
C ILE A 60 -0.10 5.97 17.11
N TYR A 61 0.19 5.55 18.35
CA TYR A 61 -0.80 4.93 19.23
C TYR A 61 -1.95 5.88 19.57
N ASP A 62 -1.63 7.12 19.95
CA ASP A 62 -2.61 8.13 20.31
C ASP A 62 -3.51 8.48 19.12
N ASN A 63 -2.94 8.63 17.92
CA ASN A 63 -3.70 8.88 16.69
C ASN A 63 -4.67 7.72 16.36
N ARG A 64 -4.22 6.47 16.50
CA ARG A 64 -5.07 5.28 16.28
C ARG A 64 -6.21 5.23 17.29
N LYS A 65 -5.94 5.51 18.57
CA LYS A 65 -6.94 5.54 19.64
C LYS A 65 -8.00 6.61 19.39
N GLN A 66 -7.58 7.82 18.98
CA GLN A 66 -8.48 8.92 18.63
C GLN A 66 -9.36 8.57 17.43
N SER A 67 -8.75 8.02 16.36
CA SER A 67 -9.46 7.61 15.15
C SER A 67 -10.51 6.53 15.47
N HIS A 68 -10.16 5.54 16.30
CA HIS A 68 -11.08 4.50 16.75
C HIS A 68 -12.24 5.07 17.57
N LYS A 69 -11.96 5.96 18.54
CA LYS A 69 -13.00 6.64 19.32
C LYS A 69 -13.95 7.46 18.43
N ALA A 70 -13.40 8.19 17.46
CA ALA A 70 -14.19 8.98 16.51
C ALA A 70 -15.08 8.09 15.63
N PHE A 71 -14.56 6.97 15.14
CA PHE A 71 -15.33 5.97 14.40
C PHE A 71 -16.48 5.40 15.24
N LEU A 72 -16.21 4.96 16.47
CA LEU A 72 -17.25 4.43 17.36
C LEU A 72 -18.34 5.45 17.68
N LYS A 73 -17.98 6.73 17.85
CA LYS A 73 -18.95 7.81 18.06
C LYS A 73 -19.85 8.01 16.84
N LYS A 74 -19.32 7.93 15.62
CA LYS A 74 -20.11 8.02 14.39
C LYS A 74 -21.08 6.85 14.24
N VAL A 75 -20.62 5.62 14.51
CA VAL A 75 -21.46 4.42 14.42
C VAL A 75 -22.59 4.43 15.45
N LYS A 76 -22.36 4.92 16.67
CA LYS A 76 -23.40 5.00 17.72
C LYS A 76 -24.47 6.06 17.48
N ASN A 77 -24.21 7.02 16.59
CA ASN A 77 -25.13 8.12 16.29
C ASN A 77 -25.90 7.90 14.95
N LEU A 78 -25.76 6.72 14.35
CA LEU A 78 -26.52 6.22 13.21
C LEU A 78 -27.57 5.23 13.71
#